data_AF-A0A2V6TM81-F1
#
_entry.id   AF-A0A2V6TM81-F1
#
_cell.length_a   1.000
_cell.length_b   1.000
_cell.length_c   1.000
_cell.angle_alpha   90.00
_cell.angle_beta   90.00
_cell.angle_gamma   90.00
#
_symmetry.space_group_name_H-M   'P 1'
#
loop_
_entity.id
_entity.type
_entity.pdbx_description
1 polymer ?
#
loop_
_entity_poly.entity_id
_entity_poly.type
_entity_poly.pdbx_seq_one_letter_code
_entity_poly.pdbx_strand_id
1 'polypeptide(L)'
;MNVRRGWIPGLVAAIVMVALVQADAAHLKEHARKHRIVYQLDDAGLDRAKFVLGNMRNHVSGVGGWQNIEALELVVFGPALKGFAKDGIDPALKQSLEALQMQGMTFGACGNTMKNYCAEQ
;
A
#
# COMPACT_ATOMS: atom_id res chain seq x y z
N MET A 1 -6.80 3.38 -62.29
CA MET A 1 -5.78 3.95 -61.38
C MET A 1 -6.32 5.25 -60.80
N ASN A 2 -6.67 5.30 -59.51
CA ASN A 2 -6.19 6.32 -58.57
C ASN A 2 -6.87 6.15 -57.20
N VAL A 3 -6.09 5.60 -56.28
CA VAL A 3 -6.37 5.40 -54.87
C VAL A 3 -6.26 6.75 -54.14
N ARG A 4 -7.26 7.01 -53.28
CA ARG A 4 -7.20 7.60 -51.92
C ARG A 4 -6.11 8.66 -51.65
N ARG A 5 -6.48 9.91 -51.33
CA ARG A 5 -5.55 10.82 -50.61
C ARG A 5 -6.18 11.98 -49.82
N GLY A 6 -7.44 11.92 -49.41
CA GLY A 6 -8.06 13.04 -48.67
C GLY A 6 -8.36 12.76 -47.19
N TRP A 7 -8.89 11.58 -46.90
CA TRP A 7 -9.60 11.35 -45.64
C TRP A 7 -8.82 10.49 -44.62
N ILE A 8 -7.72 9.88 -45.04
CA ILE A 8 -6.87 9.04 -44.19
C ILE A 8 -6.01 9.86 -43.20
N PRO A 9 -5.42 11.04 -43.55
CA PRO A 9 -4.57 11.75 -42.58
C PRO A 9 -5.35 12.37 -41.41
N GLY A 10 -6.61 12.77 -41.62
CA GLY A 10 -7.46 13.33 -40.55
C GLY A 10 -7.86 12.30 -39.51
N LEU A 11 -8.10 11.05 -39.93
CA LEU A 11 -8.52 9.97 -39.04
C LEU A 11 -7.34 9.41 -38.22
N VAL A 12 -6.14 9.38 -38.80
CA VAL A 12 -4.90 9.01 -38.08
C VAL A 12 -4.53 10.07 -37.03
N ALA A 13 -4.67 11.36 -37.35
CA ALA A 13 -4.41 12.44 -36.39
C ALA A 13 -5.36 12.42 -35.17
N ALA A 14 -6.64 12.09 -35.38
CA ALA A 14 -7.62 11.96 -34.31
C ALA A 14 -7.33 10.77 -33.37
N ILE A 15 -6.86 9.64 -33.91
CA ILE A 15 -6.49 8.46 -33.12
C ILE A 15 -5.23 8.72 -32.28
N VAL A 16 -4.26 9.47 -32.80
CA VAL A 16 -3.05 9.85 -32.05
C VAL A 16 -3.37 10.80 -30.88
N MET A 17 -4.36 11.70 -31.01
CA MET A 17 -4.79 12.56 -29.90
C MET A 17 -5.58 11.83 -28.81
N VAL A 18 -6.37 10.79 -29.15
CA VAL A 18 -7.06 9.97 -28.16
C VAL A 18 -6.10 9.02 -27.43
N ALA A 19 -4.97 8.65 -28.03
CA ALA A 19 -3.94 7.82 -27.38
C ALA A 19 -3.11 8.58 -26.32
N LEU A 20 -3.28 9.91 -26.20
CA LEU A 20 -2.78 10.71 -25.08
C LEU A 20 -3.75 10.70 -23.89
N VAL A 21 -4.38 9.55 -23.61
CA VAL A 21 -4.97 9.33 -22.27
C VAL A 21 -3.82 9.46 -21.29
N GLN A 22 -3.75 10.63 -20.66
CA GLN A 22 -2.77 10.99 -19.65
C GLN A 22 -2.78 9.88 -18.61
N ALA A 23 -1.64 9.21 -18.44
CA ALA A 23 -1.41 8.42 -17.24
C ALA A 23 -1.41 9.43 -16.08
N ASP A 24 -2.58 9.62 -15.47
CA ASP A 24 -2.77 10.60 -14.43
C ASP A 24 -1.90 10.20 -13.23
N ALA A 25 -0.85 10.99 -12.99
CA ALA A 25 -0.07 10.80 -11.79
C ALA A 25 -0.97 11.17 -10.61
N ALA A 26 -1.28 10.20 -9.74
CA ALA A 26 -2.18 10.36 -8.60
C ALA A 26 -1.79 11.49 -7.61
N HIS A 27 -0.64 12.12 -7.81
CA HIS A 27 -0.12 13.26 -7.04
C HIS A 27 -0.47 14.63 -7.66
N LEU A 28 -1.13 14.70 -8.82
CA LEU A 28 -1.54 15.98 -9.42
C LEU A 28 -2.68 16.61 -8.62
N LYS A 29 -2.60 17.93 -8.39
CA LYS A 29 -3.58 18.72 -7.63
C LYS A 29 -5.02 18.58 -8.16
N GLU A 30 -5.15 18.35 -9.46
CA GLU A 30 -6.43 18.16 -10.16
C GLU A 30 -7.08 16.79 -9.87
N HIS A 31 -6.28 15.81 -9.42
CA HIS A 31 -6.68 14.44 -9.12
C HIS A 31 -6.11 13.99 -7.77
N ALA A 32 -6.33 14.79 -6.72
CA ALA A 32 -5.91 14.52 -5.35
C ALA A 32 -6.68 13.34 -4.73
N ARG A 33 -6.54 12.14 -5.30
CA ARG A 33 -7.04 10.91 -4.69
C ARG A 33 -6.12 10.57 -3.55
N LYS A 34 -6.68 10.55 -2.35
CA LYS A 34 -5.96 10.09 -1.16
C LYS A 34 -5.47 8.65 -1.37
N HIS A 35 -4.31 8.34 -0.80
CA HIS A 35 -3.68 7.04 -0.94
C HIS A 35 -4.39 5.98 -0.11
N ARG A 36 -4.65 4.82 -0.71
CA ARG A 36 -5.04 3.58 -0.02
C ARG A 36 -3.88 2.61 -0.09
N ILE A 37 -3.35 2.22 1.06
CA ILE A 37 -2.06 1.52 1.16
C ILE A 37 -2.23 0.30 2.06
N VAL A 38 -1.76 -0.86 1.57
CA VAL A 38 -1.70 -2.10 2.35
C VAL A 38 -0.26 -2.60 2.38
N TYR A 39 0.25 -2.80 3.58
CA TYR A 39 1.50 -3.51 3.85
C TYR A 39 1.18 -4.96 4.20
N GLN A 40 2.02 -5.85 3.71
CA GLN A 40 1.92 -7.29 3.94
C GLN A 40 3.23 -7.77 4.56
N LEU A 41 3.13 -8.55 5.62
CA LEU A 41 4.30 -9.09 6.33
C LEU A 41 4.09 -10.56 6.67
N ASP A 42 4.95 -11.41 6.12
CA ASP A 42 4.99 -12.85 6.34
C ASP A 42 6.31 -13.34 6.96
N ASP A 43 7.38 -12.58 6.81
CA ASP A 43 8.70 -12.88 7.37
C ASP A 43 8.75 -12.80 8.92
N ALA A 44 9.35 -13.81 9.55
CA ALA A 44 9.46 -13.92 11.02
C ALA A 44 10.55 -13.04 11.66
N GLY A 45 11.40 -12.37 10.88
CA GLY A 45 12.50 -11.57 11.38
C GLY A 45 12.03 -10.32 12.13
N LEU A 46 12.49 -10.15 13.37
CA LEU A 46 12.21 -8.94 14.16
C LEU A 46 12.69 -7.67 13.46
N ASP A 47 13.88 -7.71 12.86
CA ASP A 47 14.43 -6.57 12.12
C ASP A 47 13.58 -6.22 10.91
N ARG A 48 13.04 -7.24 10.23
CA ARG A 48 12.12 -7.05 9.10
C ARG A 48 10.82 -6.39 9.55
N ALA A 49 10.25 -6.84 10.67
CA ALA A 49 9.05 -6.24 11.26
C ALA A 49 9.28 -4.77 11.64
N LYS A 50 10.37 -4.45 12.34
CA LYS A 50 10.76 -3.07 12.69
C LYS A 50 10.97 -2.20 11.44
N PHE A 51 11.64 -2.75 10.43
CA PHE A 51 11.88 -2.07 9.16
C PHE A 51 10.58 -1.77 8.41
N VAL A 52 9.61 -2.70 8.38
CA VAL A 52 8.30 -2.46 7.76
C VAL A 52 7.56 -1.32 8.47
N LEU A 53 7.49 -1.31 9.80
CA LEU A 53 6.86 -0.20 10.53
C LEU A 53 7.58 1.14 10.31
N GLY A 54 8.92 1.13 10.21
CA GLY A 54 9.71 2.29 9.83
C GLY A 54 9.33 2.81 8.44
N ASN A 55 9.20 1.90 7.46
CA ASN A 55 8.79 2.26 6.10
C ASN A 55 7.36 2.79 6.02
N MET A 56 6.44 2.29 6.85
CA MET A 56 5.08 2.85 6.91
C MET A 56 5.10 4.32 7.33
N ARG A 57 5.91 4.69 8.33
CA ARG A 57 6.09 6.10 8.73
C ARG A 57 6.71 6.93 7.61
N ASN A 58 7.74 6.39 6.96
CA ASN A 58 8.38 7.05 5.83
C ASN A 58 7.39 7.25 4.67
N HIS A 59 6.48 6.29 4.44
CA HIS A 59 5.44 6.41 3.43
C HIS A 59 4.47 7.55 3.75
N VAL A 60 3.99 7.64 4.99
CA VAL A 60 3.14 8.75 5.46
C VAL A 60 3.82 10.10 5.20
N SER A 61 5.09 10.23 5.58
CA SER A 61 5.87 11.45 5.32
C SER A 61 6.06 11.69 3.82
N GLY A 62 6.34 10.65 3.06
CA GLY A 62 6.60 10.70 1.61
C GLY A 62 5.39 11.15 0.79
N VAL A 63 4.17 10.80 1.22
CA VAL A 63 2.93 11.30 0.59
C VAL A 63 2.51 12.68 1.10
N GLY A 64 3.31 13.33 1.97
CA GLY A 64 3.04 14.67 2.50
C GLY A 64 2.15 14.71 3.74
N GLY A 65 1.95 13.57 4.42
CA GLY A 65 1.22 13.47 5.68
C GLY A 65 -0.10 12.69 5.61
N TRP A 66 -0.67 12.41 6.77
CA TRP A 66 -1.88 11.59 6.95
C TRP A 66 -3.12 12.13 6.23
N GLN A 67 -3.21 13.45 6.02
CA GLN A 67 -4.32 14.06 5.30
C GLN A 67 -4.43 13.58 3.84
N ASN A 68 -3.32 13.10 3.27
CA ASN A 68 -3.25 12.55 1.92
C ASN A 68 -3.47 11.03 1.88
N ILE A 69 -3.74 10.39 3.03
CA ILE A 69 -4.01 8.95 3.14
C ILE A 69 -5.49 8.76 3.45
N GLU A 70 -6.14 7.87 2.70
CA GLU A 70 -7.50 7.42 2.94
C GLU A 70 -7.51 6.20 3.86
N ALA A 71 -6.59 5.25 3.61
CA ALA A 71 -6.44 4.05 4.40
C ALA A 71 -4.97 3.59 4.41
N LEU A 72 -4.47 3.22 5.58
CA LEU A 72 -3.19 2.54 5.74
C LEU A 72 -3.41 1.31 6.60
N GLU A 73 -3.14 0.13 6.04
CA GLU A 73 -3.32 -1.15 6.73
C GLU A 73 -2.02 -1.95 6.73
N LEU A 74 -1.73 -2.61 7.86
CA LEU A 74 -0.73 -3.68 7.95
C LEU A 74 -1.45 -5.01 8.15
N VAL A 75 -1.27 -5.94 7.22
CA VAL A 75 -1.75 -7.32 7.32
C VAL A 75 -0.59 -8.26 7.60
N VAL A 76 -0.60 -8.89 8.78
CA VAL A 76 0.40 -9.88 9.18
C VAL A 76 -0.15 -11.29 8.98
N PHE A 77 0.64 -12.15 8.35
CA PHE A 77 0.29 -13.55 8.10
C PHE A 77 1.53 -14.44 8.18
N GLY A 78 1.34 -15.75 7.99
CA GLY A 78 2.45 -16.70 8.00
C GLY A 78 3.29 -16.66 9.29
N PRO A 79 4.61 -16.91 9.20
CA PRO A 79 5.47 -17.02 10.38
C PRO A 79 5.72 -15.67 11.10
N ALA A 80 5.53 -14.52 10.44
CA ALA A 80 5.57 -13.20 11.07
C ALA A 80 4.62 -13.05 12.26
N LEU A 81 3.45 -13.71 12.22
CA LEU A 81 2.40 -13.53 13.20
C LEU A 81 2.87 -13.78 14.65
N LYS A 82 3.83 -14.70 14.84
CA LYS A 82 4.42 -14.99 16.15
C LYS A 82 5.03 -13.74 16.82
N GLY A 83 5.65 -12.87 16.03
CA GLY A 83 6.26 -11.63 16.54
C GLY A 83 5.25 -10.55 16.95
N PHE A 84 3.97 -10.72 16.60
CA PHE A 84 2.88 -9.79 16.90
C PHE A 84 1.84 -10.35 17.88
N ALA A 85 2.03 -11.58 18.37
CA ALA A 85 1.18 -12.17 19.40
C ALA A 85 1.33 -11.41 20.72
N LYS A 86 0.25 -11.36 21.53
CA LYS A 86 0.22 -10.61 22.80
C LYS A 86 1.33 -11.03 23.76
N ASP A 87 1.62 -12.32 23.79
CA ASP A 87 2.67 -12.90 24.61
C ASP A 87 3.95 -12.98 23.77
N GLY A 88 4.92 -12.11 24.04
CA GLY A 88 6.25 -12.16 23.42
C GLY A 88 6.53 -11.13 22.32
N ILE A 89 5.65 -10.17 22.07
CA ILE A 89 5.99 -9.03 21.21
C ILE A 89 7.14 -8.20 21.81
N ASP A 90 8.15 -7.89 20.99
CA ASP A 90 9.26 -7.01 21.36
C ASP A 90 8.72 -5.62 21.77
N PRO A 91 9.19 -5.02 22.89
CA PRO A 91 8.65 -3.76 23.39
C PRO A 91 8.75 -2.59 22.41
N ALA A 92 9.86 -2.50 21.66
CA ALA A 92 10.07 -1.42 20.69
C ALA A 92 9.20 -1.62 19.44
N LEU A 93 8.99 -2.86 19.02
CA LEU A 93 8.04 -3.21 17.98
C LEU A 93 6.61 -2.86 18.41
N LYS A 94 6.20 -3.25 19.63
CA LYS A 94 4.88 -2.94 20.21
C LYS A 94 4.64 -1.44 20.26
N GLN A 95 5.56 -0.68 20.84
CA GLN A 95 5.47 0.79 20.90
C GLN A 95 5.35 1.39 19.49
N SER A 96 6.09 0.83 18.54
CA SER A 96 6.07 1.32 17.16
C SER A 96 4.75 1.06 16.45
N LEU A 97 4.16 -0.10 16.70
CA LEU A 97 2.87 -0.51 16.18
C LEU A 97 1.75 0.36 16.77
N GLU A 98 1.72 0.49 18.10
CA GLU A 98 0.73 1.30 18.82
C GLU A 98 0.78 2.77 18.38
N ALA A 99 1.98 3.33 18.18
CA ALA A 99 2.14 4.69 17.69
C ALA A 99 1.49 4.90 16.30
N LEU A 100 1.66 3.96 15.38
CA LEU A 100 1.01 4.02 14.07
C LEU A 100 -0.51 3.83 14.18
N GLN A 101 -0.98 2.93 15.04
CA GLN A 101 -2.41 2.71 15.26
C GLN A 101 -3.10 3.94 15.84
N MET A 102 -2.47 4.63 16.81
CA MET A 102 -2.98 5.90 17.35
C MET A 102 -3.10 7.00 16.28
N GLN A 103 -2.31 6.91 15.20
CA GLN A 103 -2.36 7.85 14.09
C GLN A 103 -3.38 7.45 13.00
N GLY A 104 -4.10 6.34 13.16
CA GLY A 104 -5.15 5.90 12.24
C GLY A 104 -4.78 4.71 11.36
N MET A 105 -3.62 4.08 11.57
CA MET A 105 -3.27 2.83 10.89
C MET A 105 -4.12 1.66 11.40
N THR A 106 -4.62 0.83 10.49
CA THR A 106 -5.37 -0.39 10.83
C THR A 106 -4.45 -1.60 10.82
N PHE A 107 -4.53 -2.43 11.87
CA PHE A 107 -3.78 -3.67 11.96
C PHE A 107 -4.71 -4.87 11.72
N GLY A 108 -4.34 -5.71 10.75
CA GLY A 108 -5.01 -6.95 10.41
C GLY A 108 -4.08 -8.14 10.63
N ALA A 109 -4.66 -9.26 11.06
CA ALA A 109 -3.98 -10.54 11.17
C ALA A 109 -4.75 -11.61 10.41
N CYS A 110 -4.06 -12.48 9.67
CA CYS A 110 -4.71 -13.54 8.91
C CYS A 110 -5.41 -14.54 9.84
N GLY A 111 -6.74 -14.65 9.71
CA GLY A 111 -7.57 -15.50 10.55
C GLY A 111 -7.22 -16.99 10.48
N ASN A 112 -6.83 -17.50 9.30
CA ASN A 112 -6.40 -18.89 9.15
C ASN A 112 -5.07 -19.13 9.87
N THR A 113 -4.13 -18.21 9.71
CA THR A 113 -2.83 -18.26 10.40
C THR A 113 -3.02 -18.17 11.92
N MET A 114 -3.89 -17.28 12.41
CA MET A 114 -4.22 -17.19 13.84
C MET A 114 -4.80 -18.50 14.37
N LYS A 115 -5.75 -19.12 13.66
CA LYS A 115 -6.33 -20.41 14.08
C LYS A 115 -5.27 -21.51 14.17
N ASN A 116 -4.38 -21.59 13.19
CA ASN A 116 -3.35 -22.62 13.16
C ASN A 116 -2.27 -22.40 14.22
N TYR A 117 -1.87 -21.15 14.50
CA TYR A 117 -0.84 -20.87 15.50
C TYR A 117 -1.38 -20.81 16.94
N CYS A 118 -2.62 -20.38 17.19
CA CYS A 118 -3.22 -20.36 18.52
C CYS A 118 -3.82 -21.71 18.95
N ALA A 119 -4.04 -22.66 18.02
CA ALA A 119 -4.45 -24.03 18.35
C ALA A 119 -3.28 -24.95 18.73
N GLU A 120 -2.04 -24.49 18.54
CA GLU A 120 -0.80 -25.23 18.82
C GLU A 120 -0.08 -24.73 20.09
N GLN A 121 -0.74 -23.88 20.88
CA GLN A 121 -0.33 -23.42 22.23
C GLN A 121 -1.36 -23.86 23.27
#